data_AF-A0A9P8JEQ8-F1
#
_entry.id   AF-A0A9P8JEQ8-F1
#
_cell.length_a   1.000
_cell.length_b   1.000
_cell.length_c   1.000
_cell.angle_alpha   90.00
_cell.angle_beta   90.00
_cell.angle_gamma   90.00
#
_symmetry.space_group_name_H-M   'P 1'
#
loop_
_entity.id
_entity.type
_entity.pdbx_description
1 polymer ?
#
loop_
_entity_poly.entity_id
_entity_poly.type
_entity_poly.pdbx_seq_one_letter_code
_entity_poly.pdbx_strand_id
1 'polypeptide(L)'
;MHLSLATLSSLTTLALAQTGTTNPLVQHCGPSNVVCVNHYAAVLPYHFFRPDSFNGTSISFSATSVPNDTSFGLLNTSNFVVYDRTQGLAILGECPTYEKVFNVSNAVHEAPVYVPGLNKLFLSQLAPPAGFLPQLVVDLDLEPPTLSEFLSDPPVYAPNGGTFHGGLIYWGASGGNDSIGGTEQRAGIRTLDPYTNKTTTLLNNYFGWYFNTVDDLFVDARGDVWFTDPDSSWFNALTDTPPQLRAQSYRFRPSTGQVWVIDDTLGQPNGIAISPNGKNIYISDTASVNGVISSAYPNIHGSAWNQTAAHTIYKYDVLDAETAPSLINKRPFYYSQEWVPDGLKVAANGFVVTGAGKGVDVLDCTGSLVLRVQTDYVVQNFAWVGENLTEFWLMGQGGISRVRWNLQGQDLTK
;
A
#
# COMPACT_ATOMS: atom_id res chain seq x y z
N MET A 1 67.84 -44.02 -11.98
CA MET A 1 66.51 -43.96 -11.32
C MET A 1 66.54 -42.77 -10.37
N HIS A 2 66.16 -41.59 -10.84
CA HIS A 2 65.99 -40.39 -10.01
C HIS A 2 64.63 -39.79 -10.37
N LEU A 3 63.63 -40.00 -9.50
CA LEU A 3 62.36 -39.29 -9.57
C LEU A 3 62.47 -38.07 -8.66
N SER A 4 62.39 -36.88 -9.26
CA SER A 4 62.09 -35.63 -8.55
C SER A 4 60.60 -35.63 -8.16
N LEU A 5 60.32 -35.52 -6.86
CA LEU A 5 58.99 -35.10 -6.38
C LEU A 5 58.85 -33.59 -6.62
N ALA A 6 57.95 -33.20 -7.51
CA ALA A 6 57.47 -31.83 -7.60
C ALA A 6 56.40 -31.62 -6.52
N THR A 7 56.70 -30.83 -5.50
CA THR A 7 55.72 -30.37 -4.52
C THR A 7 54.84 -29.30 -5.15
N LEU A 8 53.58 -29.62 -5.44
CA LEU A 8 52.55 -28.60 -5.72
C LEU A 8 52.27 -27.84 -4.44
N SER A 9 52.78 -26.61 -4.34
CA SER A 9 52.35 -25.64 -3.35
C SER A 9 50.93 -25.17 -3.67
N SER A 10 49.96 -25.53 -2.83
CA SER A 10 48.61 -24.94 -2.85
C SER A 10 48.72 -23.47 -2.45
N LEU A 11 48.64 -22.58 -3.44
CA LEU A 11 48.38 -21.16 -3.23
C LEU A 11 46.95 -21.01 -2.72
N THR A 12 46.78 -21.01 -1.39
CA THR A 12 45.59 -20.47 -0.75
C THR A 12 45.56 -18.98 -1.02
N THR A 13 44.80 -18.55 -2.02
CA THR A 13 44.39 -17.16 -2.15
C THR A 13 43.57 -16.82 -0.91
N LEU A 14 44.19 -16.17 0.08
CA LEU A 14 43.46 -15.46 1.12
C LEU A 14 42.66 -14.38 0.40
N ALA A 15 41.37 -14.63 0.15
CA ALA A 15 40.45 -13.59 -0.23
C ALA A 15 40.50 -12.54 0.90
N LEU A 16 40.97 -11.34 0.57
CA LEU A 16 40.97 -10.22 1.51
C LEU A 16 39.52 -9.99 1.94
N ALA A 17 39.24 -10.18 3.23
CA ALA A 17 37.93 -9.87 3.77
C ALA A 17 37.65 -8.37 3.57
N GLN A 18 36.49 -8.04 3.00
CA GLN A 18 36.05 -6.66 2.87
C GLN A 18 35.99 -6.01 4.26
N THR A 19 36.60 -4.83 4.40
CA THR A 19 36.58 -4.06 5.65
C THR A 19 35.33 -3.17 5.70
N GLY A 20 34.89 -2.81 6.90
CA GLY A 20 33.72 -1.94 7.10
C GLY A 20 32.36 -2.63 6.96
N THR A 21 32.33 -3.95 6.77
CA THR A 21 31.09 -4.74 6.84
C THR A 21 30.63 -4.89 8.28
N THR A 22 29.32 -5.02 8.48
CA THR A 22 28.74 -5.33 9.80
C THR A 22 28.49 -6.84 9.88
N ASN A 23 28.87 -7.48 10.99
CA ASN A 23 28.61 -8.90 11.24
C ASN A 23 28.21 -9.09 12.72
N PRO A 24 27.02 -9.64 13.04
CA PRO A 24 26.01 -10.09 12.08
C PRO A 24 25.32 -8.92 11.37
N LEU A 25 24.90 -9.09 10.11
CA LEU A 25 24.01 -8.15 9.43
C LEU A 25 22.62 -8.10 10.06
N VAL A 26 22.10 -9.25 10.50
CA VAL A 26 20.76 -9.39 11.07
C VAL A 26 20.83 -10.16 12.38
N GLN A 27 20.10 -9.74 13.39
CA GLN A 27 20.09 -10.42 14.69
C GLN A 27 18.72 -10.36 15.35
N HIS A 28 18.39 -11.34 16.18
CA HIS A 28 17.24 -11.22 17.07
C HIS A 28 17.43 -10.03 18.01
N CYS A 29 16.39 -9.22 18.17
CA CYS A 29 16.48 -7.98 18.94
C CYS A 29 15.27 -7.65 19.79
N GLY A 30 14.25 -8.51 19.79
CA GLY A 30 13.02 -8.34 20.55
C GLY A 30 12.38 -9.71 20.87
N PRO A 31 11.06 -9.74 21.11
CA PRO A 31 10.28 -10.97 21.26
C PRO A 31 10.43 -11.92 20.06
N SER A 32 9.89 -13.14 20.19
CA SER A 32 9.93 -14.14 19.12
C SER A 32 9.45 -13.56 17.77
N ASN A 33 10.14 -13.90 16.68
CA ASN A 33 9.91 -13.41 15.31
C ASN A 33 10.26 -11.93 15.03
N VAL A 34 10.97 -11.26 15.95
CA VAL A 34 11.52 -9.92 15.74
C VAL A 34 13.03 -9.97 15.49
N VAL A 35 13.46 -9.43 14.36
CA VAL A 35 14.88 -9.30 13.99
C VAL A 35 15.21 -7.85 13.65
N CYS A 36 16.44 -7.45 13.91
CA CYS A 36 16.96 -6.13 13.57
C CYS A 36 18.01 -6.26 12.48
N VAL A 37 17.92 -5.40 11.47
CA VAL A 37 18.93 -5.20 10.43
C VAL A 37 19.91 -4.15 10.92
N ASN A 38 21.14 -4.56 11.20
CA ASN A 38 22.17 -3.64 11.68
C ASN A 38 22.61 -2.70 10.55
N HIS A 39 22.67 -1.39 10.84
CA HIS A 39 23.06 -0.35 9.89
C HIS A 39 22.33 -0.44 8.54
N TYR A 40 21.05 -0.81 8.55
CA TYR A 40 20.22 -0.96 7.35
C TYR A 40 20.80 -1.93 6.30
N ALA A 41 21.76 -2.78 6.68
CA ALA A 41 22.57 -3.58 5.77
C ALA A 41 23.20 -2.74 4.64
N ALA A 42 23.56 -1.48 4.94
CA ALA A 42 24.12 -0.55 3.95
C ALA A 42 25.45 -1.02 3.35
N VAL A 43 26.19 -1.88 4.05
CA VAL A 43 27.45 -2.48 3.58
C VAL A 43 27.36 -4.01 3.67
N LEU A 44 26.91 -4.64 2.59
CA LEU A 44 26.90 -6.10 2.44
C LEU A 44 28.31 -6.63 2.11
N PRO A 45 28.70 -7.80 2.65
CA PRO A 45 29.96 -8.44 2.28
C PRO A 45 29.89 -9.00 0.85
N TYR A 46 30.91 -8.71 0.04
CA TYR A 46 31.02 -9.28 -1.30
C TYR A 46 31.26 -10.80 -1.27
N HIS A 47 30.75 -11.56 -2.24
CA HIS A 47 29.80 -11.12 -3.27
C HIS A 47 28.37 -11.15 -2.74
N PHE A 48 27.53 -10.19 -3.10
CA PHE A 48 26.09 -10.24 -2.85
C PHE A 48 25.32 -10.00 -4.15
N PHE A 49 24.11 -10.53 -4.22
CA PHE A 49 23.27 -10.40 -5.41
C PHE A 49 21.78 -10.52 -5.03
N ARG A 50 20.95 -9.62 -5.54
CA ARG A 50 19.49 -9.76 -5.49
C ARG A 50 18.98 -9.89 -6.92
N PRO A 51 18.20 -10.93 -7.24
CA PRO A 51 17.58 -11.03 -8.56
C PRO A 51 16.64 -9.84 -8.79
N ASP A 52 16.58 -9.36 -10.03
CA ASP A 52 15.60 -8.36 -10.43
C ASP A 52 14.19 -8.96 -10.41
N SER A 53 13.21 -8.16 -9.99
CA SER A 53 11.80 -8.53 -10.12
C SER A 53 11.46 -8.54 -11.62
N PHE A 54 11.19 -9.72 -12.19
CA PHE A 54 10.69 -9.86 -13.57
C PHE A 54 9.29 -10.50 -13.55
N ASN A 55 8.51 -10.25 -14.60
CA ASN A 55 7.20 -10.88 -14.86
C ASN A 55 6.16 -10.74 -13.72
N GLY A 56 6.14 -9.60 -13.02
CA GLY A 56 5.14 -9.36 -11.96
C GLY A 56 5.40 -10.10 -10.64
N THR A 57 6.57 -10.74 -10.50
CA THR A 57 6.94 -11.43 -9.26
C THR A 57 7.54 -10.43 -8.28
N SER A 58 6.88 -10.19 -7.14
CA SER A 58 7.46 -9.39 -6.04
C SER A 58 8.61 -10.14 -5.38
N ILE A 59 9.84 -9.63 -5.53
CA ILE A 59 11.04 -10.17 -4.89
C ILE A 59 11.32 -9.39 -3.61
N SER A 60 11.41 -10.07 -2.47
CA SER A 60 11.66 -9.44 -1.17
C SER A 60 13.12 -9.15 -0.89
N PHE A 61 13.41 -8.29 0.08
CA PHE A 61 14.77 -7.96 0.52
C PHE A 61 15.54 -9.19 1.01
N SER A 62 14.83 -10.11 1.67
CA SER A 62 15.37 -11.38 2.16
C SER A 62 15.86 -12.33 1.05
N ALA A 63 15.46 -12.08 -0.21
CA ALA A 63 15.95 -12.84 -1.37
C ALA A 63 17.35 -12.42 -1.82
N THR A 64 17.94 -11.38 -1.21
CA THR A 64 19.33 -11.01 -1.45
C THR A 64 20.24 -12.13 -0.98
N SER A 65 21.01 -12.70 -1.90
CA SER A 65 22.07 -13.66 -1.58
C SER A 65 23.24 -12.92 -0.95
N VAL A 66 23.59 -13.31 0.28
CA VAL A 66 24.75 -12.80 1.02
C VAL A 66 25.55 -14.00 1.57
N PRO A 67 26.30 -14.73 0.72
CA PRO A 67 26.91 -16.02 1.08
C PRO A 67 27.88 -15.94 2.27
N ASN A 68 28.47 -14.76 2.50
CA ASN A 68 29.45 -14.54 3.56
C ASN A 68 28.82 -14.04 4.89
N ASP A 69 27.49 -14.00 4.99
CA ASP A 69 26.78 -13.72 6.23
C ASP A 69 25.55 -14.63 6.38
N THR A 70 25.64 -15.60 7.28
CA THR A 70 24.55 -16.57 7.53
C THR A 70 23.38 -15.97 8.31
N SER A 71 23.58 -14.84 9.00
CA SER A 71 22.55 -14.18 9.80
C SER A 71 21.44 -13.58 8.93
N PHE A 72 21.76 -13.23 7.68
CA PHE A 72 20.81 -12.68 6.72
C PHE A 72 19.59 -13.58 6.48
N GLY A 73 19.76 -14.90 6.62
CA GLY A 73 18.68 -15.89 6.50
C GLY A 73 17.56 -15.73 7.53
N LEU A 74 17.81 -15.05 8.65
CA LEU A 74 16.79 -14.75 9.68
C LEU A 74 15.62 -13.92 9.15
N LEU A 75 15.82 -13.17 8.05
CA LEU A 75 14.76 -12.41 7.37
C LEU A 75 13.70 -13.31 6.73
N ASN A 76 14.00 -14.59 6.44
CA ASN A 76 13.04 -15.49 5.78
C ASN A 76 12.03 -16.12 6.75
N THR A 77 12.29 -16.04 8.05
CA THR A 77 11.51 -16.72 9.09
C THR A 77 10.92 -15.74 10.11
N SER A 78 11.06 -14.44 9.88
CA SER A 78 10.61 -13.39 10.81
C SER A 78 9.39 -12.69 10.25
N ASN A 79 8.49 -12.24 11.13
CA ASN A 79 7.36 -11.40 10.73
C ASN A 79 7.68 -9.92 10.90
N PHE A 80 8.60 -9.59 11.80
CA PHE A 80 8.93 -8.20 12.12
C PHE A 80 10.42 -7.97 11.86
N VAL A 81 10.71 -7.09 10.90
CA VAL A 81 12.06 -6.67 10.55
C VAL A 81 12.25 -5.22 10.92
N VAL A 82 13.12 -4.95 11.89
CA VAL A 82 13.37 -3.63 12.45
C VAL A 82 14.66 -3.06 11.88
N TYR A 83 14.62 -1.81 11.42
CA TYR A 83 15.75 -1.10 10.84
C TYR A 83 16.25 0.01 11.77
N ASP A 84 15.33 0.73 12.42
CA ASP A 84 15.63 1.59 13.58
C ASP A 84 15.23 0.84 14.86
N ARG A 85 16.22 0.40 15.63
CA ARG A 85 15.99 -0.42 16.83
C ARG A 85 15.18 0.30 17.90
N THR A 86 15.43 1.59 18.12
CA THR A 86 14.77 2.33 19.21
C THR A 86 13.33 2.61 18.85
N GLN A 87 13.09 3.16 17.65
CA GLN A 87 11.73 3.48 17.20
C GLN A 87 10.94 2.19 16.94
N GLY A 88 11.53 1.22 16.25
CA GLY A 88 10.85 0.00 15.85
C GLY A 88 10.40 -0.88 17.03
N LEU A 89 11.25 -1.05 18.05
CA LEU A 89 10.85 -1.82 19.24
C LEU A 89 9.79 -1.09 20.07
N ALA A 90 9.82 0.25 20.12
CA ALA A 90 8.77 1.04 20.77
C ALA A 90 7.42 0.87 20.06
N ILE A 91 7.43 0.87 18.72
CA ILE A 91 6.26 0.65 17.88
C ILE A 91 5.71 -0.78 18.06
N LEU A 92 6.55 -1.80 18.09
CA LEU A 92 6.11 -3.19 18.26
C LEU A 92 5.57 -3.47 19.67
N GLY A 93 6.14 -2.83 20.69
CA GLY A 93 5.79 -3.11 22.09
C GLY A 93 6.37 -4.43 22.60
N GLU A 94 5.87 -4.89 23.75
CA GLU A 94 6.43 -6.05 24.46
C GLU A 94 6.03 -7.39 23.85
N CYS A 95 4.85 -7.48 23.22
CA CYS A 95 4.25 -8.72 22.73
C CYS A 95 3.60 -8.53 21.36
N PRO A 96 4.35 -8.16 20.30
CA PRO A 96 3.78 -8.01 18.97
C PRO A 96 3.31 -9.37 18.44
N THR A 97 2.15 -9.38 17.75
CA THR A 97 1.62 -10.60 17.13
C THR A 97 1.30 -10.37 15.67
N TYR A 98 1.51 -11.40 14.85
CA TYR A 98 1.04 -11.47 13.47
C TYR A 98 0.24 -12.75 13.30
N GLU A 99 -0.93 -12.64 12.67
CA GLU A 99 -1.82 -13.77 12.40
C GLU A 99 -2.45 -13.60 11.01
N LYS A 100 -2.31 -14.61 10.14
CA LYS A 100 -3.11 -14.67 8.91
C LYS A 100 -4.48 -15.24 9.26
N VAL A 101 -5.48 -14.36 9.33
CA VAL A 101 -6.82 -14.69 9.83
C VAL A 101 -7.66 -15.37 8.75
N PHE A 102 -7.60 -14.86 7.52
CA PHE A 102 -8.36 -15.40 6.39
C PHE A 102 -7.45 -15.68 5.19
N ASN A 103 -7.69 -16.82 4.54
CA ASN A 103 -7.24 -17.05 3.17
C ASN A 103 -8.35 -16.57 2.23
N VAL A 104 -8.01 -15.64 1.35
CA VAL A 104 -8.92 -15.11 0.32
C VAL A 104 -8.40 -15.45 -1.07
N SER A 105 -9.14 -15.09 -2.10
CA SER A 105 -8.72 -15.30 -3.49
C SER A 105 -7.45 -14.50 -3.82
N ASN A 106 -6.83 -14.79 -4.97
CA ASN A 106 -5.70 -14.00 -5.48
C ASN A 106 -6.14 -12.68 -6.17
N ALA A 107 -7.43 -12.31 -6.08
CA ALA A 107 -7.87 -10.99 -6.47
C ALA A 107 -7.22 -9.92 -5.58
N VAL A 108 -7.16 -8.69 -6.09
CA VAL A 108 -6.71 -7.54 -5.29
C VAL A 108 -7.77 -7.24 -4.23
N HIS A 109 -7.35 -7.11 -2.98
CA HIS A 109 -8.23 -6.77 -1.86
C HIS A 109 -7.86 -5.40 -1.32
N GLU A 110 -8.82 -4.49 -1.35
CA GLU A 110 -8.57 -3.05 -1.31
C GLU A 110 -9.67 -2.32 -0.50
N ALA A 111 -9.62 -0.99 -0.42
CA ALA A 111 -10.61 -0.14 0.24
C ALA A 111 -10.97 -0.55 1.69
N PRO A 112 -10.01 -0.89 2.57
CA PRO A 112 -10.33 -1.23 3.95
C PRO A 112 -10.84 -0.01 4.71
N VAL A 113 -12.09 -0.05 5.15
CA VAL A 113 -12.76 1.01 5.91
C VAL A 113 -13.36 0.44 7.19
N TYR A 114 -12.83 0.86 8.33
CA TYR A 114 -13.37 0.53 9.64
C TYR A 114 -14.54 1.46 10.00
N VAL A 115 -15.66 0.88 10.41
CA VAL A 115 -16.84 1.58 10.93
C VAL A 115 -16.95 1.31 12.44
N PRO A 116 -16.50 2.24 13.30
CA PRO A 116 -16.43 2.00 14.75
C PRO A 116 -17.77 1.65 15.38
N GLY A 117 -18.85 2.33 14.99
CA GLY A 117 -20.18 2.11 15.57
C GLY A 117 -20.82 0.76 15.22
N LEU A 118 -20.28 0.05 14.22
CA LEU A 118 -20.69 -1.31 13.87
C LEU A 118 -19.63 -2.36 14.23
N ASN A 119 -18.45 -1.91 14.70
CA ASN A 119 -17.26 -2.72 14.86
C ASN A 119 -16.98 -3.64 13.65
N LYS A 120 -17.06 -3.08 12.44
CA LYS A 120 -16.93 -3.82 11.18
C LYS A 120 -15.87 -3.19 10.29
N LEU A 121 -15.10 -4.03 9.63
CA LEU A 121 -14.13 -3.63 8.62
C LEU A 121 -14.64 -4.06 7.24
N PHE A 122 -15.01 -3.08 6.44
CA PHE A 122 -15.41 -3.26 5.04
C PHE A 122 -14.16 -3.27 4.18
N LEU A 123 -14.12 -4.09 3.15
CA LEU A 123 -13.07 -4.09 2.14
C LEU A 123 -13.64 -4.58 0.81
N SER A 124 -12.95 -4.29 -0.28
CA SER A 124 -13.35 -4.66 -1.62
C SER A 124 -12.52 -5.82 -2.15
N GLN A 125 -13.06 -6.48 -3.17
CA GLN A 125 -12.36 -7.47 -3.97
C GLN A 125 -12.42 -7.04 -5.45
N LEU A 126 -11.28 -6.62 -5.99
CA LEU A 126 -11.11 -6.29 -7.40
C LEU A 126 -10.78 -7.57 -8.18
N ALA A 127 -11.80 -8.41 -8.36
CA ALA A 127 -11.65 -9.72 -8.99
C ALA A 127 -11.83 -9.65 -10.51
N PRO A 128 -10.90 -10.22 -11.30
CA PRO A 128 -11.18 -10.62 -12.66
C PRO A 128 -11.98 -11.95 -12.69
N PRO A 129 -12.88 -12.16 -13.67
CA PRO A 129 -13.30 -11.18 -14.68
C PRO A 129 -14.13 -10.06 -14.07
N ALA A 130 -14.15 -8.90 -14.75
CA ALA A 130 -14.94 -7.73 -14.38
C ALA A 130 -16.39 -8.08 -14.00
N GLY A 131 -16.97 -7.33 -13.06
CA GLY A 131 -18.38 -7.47 -12.66
C GLY A 131 -18.63 -8.07 -11.27
N PHE A 132 -17.60 -8.33 -10.47
CA PHE A 132 -17.80 -8.67 -9.06
C PHE A 132 -18.31 -7.45 -8.29
N LEU A 133 -19.57 -7.51 -7.88
CA LEU A 133 -20.27 -6.43 -7.17
C LEU A 133 -20.22 -6.52 -5.64
N PRO A 134 -20.22 -7.71 -5.01
CA PRO A 134 -20.10 -7.77 -3.56
C PRO A 134 -18.78 -7.20 -3.04
N GLN A 135 -18.83 -6.59 -1.87
CA GLN A 135 -17.68 -6.27 -1.02
C GLN A 135 -17.55 -7.38 0.03
N LEU A 136 -16.49 -7.34 0.82
CA LEU A 136 -16.31 -8.19 1.98
C LEU A 136 -16.43 -7.37 3.27
N VAL A 137 -16.89 -8.01 4.33
CA VAL A 137 -16.98 -7.44 5.67
C VAL A 137 -16.40 -8.42 6.66
N VAL A 138 -15.42 -7.95 7.44
CA VAL A 138 -14.95 -8.61 8.64
C VAL A 138 -15.81 -8.12 9.82
N ASP A 139 -16.49 -9.05 10.47
CA ASP A 139 -17.22 -8.82 11.72
C ASP A 139 -16.27 -9.05 12.90
N LEU A 140 -15.95 -7.98 13.63
CA LEU A 140 -14.98 -7.97 14.73
C LEU A 140 -15.63 -8.17 16.10
N ASP A 141 -16.96 -8.32 16.19
CA ASP A 141 -17.66 -8.63 17.44
C ASP A 141 -17.57 -10.13 17.82
N LEU A 142 -17.08 -10.96 16.90
CA LEU A 142 -16.93 -12.40 17.08
C LEU A 142 -15.46 -12.79 17.29
N GLU A 143 -15.22 -13.84 18.09
CA GLU A 143 -13.90 -14.45 18.23
C GLU A 143 -14.02 -15.97 17.99
N PRO A 144 -13.44 -16.52 16.90
CA PRO A 144 -12.70 -15.80 15.86
C PRO A 144 -13.59 -14.85 15.04
N PRO A 145 -13.03 -13.76 14.47
CA PRO A 145 -13.75 -12.87 13.55
C PRO A 145 -14.32 -13.64 12.35
N THR A 146 -15.40 -13.12 11.76
CA THR A 146 -16.00 -13.75 10.57
C THR A 146 -15.86 -12.88 9.34
N LEU A 147 -15.76 -13.50 8.17
CA LEU A 147 -15.71 -12.85 6.87
C LEU A 147 -16.99 -13.19 6.09
N SER A 148 -17.67 -12.17 5.56
CA SER A 148 -18.90 -12.35 4.77
C SER A 148 -18.95 -11.39 3.60
N GLU A 149 -19.74 -11.73 2.59
CA GLU A 149 -20.04 -10.83 1.47
C GLU A 149 -21.09 -9.79 1.87
N PHE A 150 -20.93 -8.58 1.34
CA PHE A 150 -21.83 -7.45 1.53
C PHE A 150 -22.12 -6.79 0.20
N LEU A 151 -23.40 -6.67 -0.16
CA LEU A 151 -23.81 -5.99 -1.38
C LEU A 151 -24.48 -4.66 -1.03
N SER A 152 -23.88 -3.57 -1.50
CA SER A 152 -24.40 -2.22 -1.35
C SER A 152 -25.67 -1.97 -2.18
N ASP A 153 -26.51 -1.00 -1.78
CA ASP A 153 -27.74 -0.66 -2.50
C ASP A 153 -27.86 0.86 -2.81
N PRO A 154 -27.74 1.29 -4.08
CA PRO A 154 -27.37 0.47 -5.24
C PRO A 154 -25.93 -0.09 -5.14
N PRO A 155 -25.61 -1.16 -5.88
CA PRO A 155 -24.27 -1.73 -5.89
C PRO A 155 -23.22 -0.75 -6.41
N VAL A 156 -22.06 -0.74 -5.76
CA VAL A 156 -20.86 -0.04 -6.22
C VAL A 156 -19.88 -1.05 -6.79
N TYR A 157 -19.51 -0.86 -8.05
CA TYR A 157 -18.55 -1.73 -8.71
C TYR A 157 -17.11 -1.30 -8.39
N ALA A 158 -16.30 -2.27 -7.94
CA ALA A 158 -14.87 -2.11 -7.66
C ALA A 158 -14.52 -0.86 -6.81
N PRO A 159 -15.03 -0.74 -5.57
CA PRO A 159 -14.42 0.18 -4.61
C PRO A 159 -12.92 -0.14 -4.48
N ASN A 160 -12.05 0.84 -4.63
CA ASN A 160 -10.60 0.66 -4.64
C ASN A 160 -9.97 1.27 -3.38
N GLY A 161 -10.33 2.50 -3.03
CA GLY A 161 -9.93 3.13 -1.79
C GLY A 161 -11.11 3.58 -0.96
N GLY A 162 -10.86 3.96 0.29
CA GLY A 162 -11.92 4.54 1.10
C GLY A 162 -11.53 5.01 2.49
N THR A 163 -12.44 5.77 3.09
CA THR A 163 -12.34 6.24 4.48
C THR A 163 -13.72 6.35 5.13
N PHE A 164 -13.76 6.31 6.46
CA PHE A 164 -14.98 6.57 7.22
C PHE A 164 -14.93 7.98 7.80
N HIS A 165 -15.92 8.81 7.47
CA HIS A 165 -15.97 10.20 7.90
C HIS A 165 -17.42 10.68 7.99
N GLY A 166 -17.76 11.43 9.04
CA GLY A 166 -19.10 12.02 9.18
C GLY A 166 -20.24 10.99 9.23
N GLY A 167 -19.96 9.76 9.67
CA GLY A 167 -20.96 8.67 9.72
C GLY A 167 -21.13 7.88 8.42
N LEU A 168 -20.40 8.24 7.36
CA LEU A 168 -20.46 7.59 6.05
C LEU A 168 -19.13 6.95 5.69
N ILE A 169 -19.20 5.87 4.92
CA ILE A 169 -18.05 5.36 4.17
C ILE A 169 -17.97 6.17 2.87
N TYR A 170 -16.80 6.71 2.56
CA TYR A 170 -16.46 7.28 1.26
C TYR A 170 -15.61 6.26 0.52
N TRP A 171 -16.04 5.91 -0.69
CA TRP A 171 -15.30 5.00 -1.57
C TRP A 171 -14.87 5.71 -2.85
N GLY A 172 -13.63 5.48 -3.25
CA GLY A 172 -13.20 5.62 -4.63
C GLY A 172 -13.68 4.40 -5.39
N ALA A 173 -14.66 4.56 -6.28
CA ALA A 173 -15.09 3.50 -7.19
C ALA A 173 -14.21 3.58 -8.44
N SER A 174 -13.48 2.51 -8.73
CA SER A 174 -12.56 2.45 -9.87
C SER A 174 -13.16 1.78 -11.11
N GLY A 175 -14.08 0.85 -10.90
CA GLY A 175 -14.67 0.06 -11.99
C GLY A 175 -15.61 0.86 -12.89
N GLY A 176 -15.56 0.53 -14.18
CA GLY A 176 -16.44 1.10 -15.21
C GLY A 176 -17.03 0.03 -16.12
N ASN A 177 -18.33 0.08 -16.37
CA ASN A 177 -18.95 -0.78 -17.37
C ASN A 177 -20.31 -0.23 -17.81
N ASP A 178 -20.61 -0.34 -19.09
CA ASP A 178 -21.92 0.03 -19.65
C ASP A 178 -23.09 -0.71 -18.99
N SER A 179 -22.88 -1.95 -18.53
CA SER A 179 -23.91 -2.76 -17.89
C SER A 179 -23.34 -3.80 -16.93
N ILE A 180 -23.20 -3.43 -15.65
CA ILE A 180 -22.98 -4.37 -14.54
C ILE A 180 -24.17 -4.31 -13.58
N GLY A 181 -24.73 -5.47 -13.22
CA GLY A 181 -25.90 -5.55 -12.34
C GLY A 181 -27.16 -4.88 -12.90
N GLY A 182 -27.25 -4.70 -14.22
CA GLY A 182 -28.37 -4.02 -14.89
C GLY A 182 -28.30 -2.49 -14.83
N THR A 183 -27.15 -1.93 -14.43
CA THR A 183 -26.90 -0.49 -14.35
C THR A 183 -25.58 -0.13 -15.01
N GLU A 184 -25.49 1.10 -15.54
CA GLU A 184 -24.22 1.68 -15.95
C GLU A 184 -23.40 2.03 -14.69
N GLN A 185 -22.13 1.63 -14.68
CA GLN A 185 -21.19 1.90 -13.59
C GLN A 185 -20.01 2.69 -14.16
N ARG A 186 -19.58 3.74 -13.46
CA ARG A 186 -18.42 4.57 -13.85
C ARG A 186 -17.63 4.96 -12.63
N ALA A 187 -16.32 5.12 -12.84
CA ALA A 187 -15.40 5.58 -11.82
C ALA A 187 -15.85 6.91 -11.20
N GLY A 188 -15.60 7.08 -9.91
CA GLY A 188 -16.07 8.24 -9.18
C GLY A 188 -15.99 8.06 -7.68
N ILE A 189 -16.55 9.01 -6.94
CA ILE A 189 -16.69 8.93 -5.49
C ILE A 189 -18.12 8.53 -5.17
N ARG A 190 -18.24 7.51 -4.31
CA ARG A 190 -19.51 7.04 -3.75
C ARG A 190 -19.49 7.19 -2.24
N THR A 191 -20.62 7.56 -1.65
CA THR A 191 -20.81 7.42 -0.20
C THR A 191 -21.72 6.24 0.08
N LEU A 192 -21.46 5.52 1.17
CA LEU A 192 -22.33 4.47 1.73
C LEU A 192 -22.68 4.85 3.18
N ASP A 193 -23.97 4.84 3.48
CA ASP A 193 -24.45 4.79 4.87
C ASP A 193 -24.43 3.32 5.34
N PRO A 194 -23.54 2.95 6.27
CA PRO A 194 -23.37 1.55 6.68
C PRO A 194 -24.54 1.02 7.51
N TYR A 195 -25.44 1.87 8.01
CA TYR A 195 -26.61 1.45 8.79
C TYR A 195 -27.84 1.22 7.92
N THR A 196 -28.00 1.99 6.84
CA THR A 196 -29.13 1.87 5.92
C THR A 196 -28.80 1.09 4.64
N ASN A 197 -27.52 0.77 4.44
CA ASN A 197 -26.99 0.16 3.22
C ASN A 197 -27.19 1.02 1.95
N LYS A 198 -27.42 2.32 2.11
CA LYS A 198 -27.71 3.20 0.97
C LYS A 198 -26.46 3.86 0.43
N THR A 199 -26.25 3.72 -0.88
CA THR A 199 -25.16 4.40 -1.58
C THR A 199 -25.65 5.62 -2.35
N THR A 200 -24.75 6.58 -2.56
CA THR A 200 -25.01 7.80 -3.33
C THR A 200 -23.78 8.18 -4.14
N THR A 201 -24.01 8.56 -5.40
CA THR A 201 -22.98 9.16 -6.25
C THR A 201 -22.69 10.58 -5.79
N LEU A 202 -21.46 10.82 -5.38
CA LEU A 202 -21.01 12.13 -4.93
C LEU A 202 -20.25 12.90 -6.03
N LEU A 203 -19.43 12.19 -6.81
CA LEU A 203 -18.68 12.72 -7.95
C LEU A 203 -18.48 11.62 -9.00
N ASN A 204 -18.55 11.92 -10.30
CA ASN A 204 -18.39 10.90 -11.34
C ASN A 204 -17.73 11.39 -12.65
N ASN A 205 -17.37 12.67 -12.76
CA ASN A 205 -16.71 13.20 -13.94
C ASN A 205 -15.88 14.45 -13.62
N TYR A 206 -14.98 14.79 -14.55
CA TYR A 206 -14.29 16.08 -14.59
C TYR A 206 -14.62 16.77 -15.92
N PHE A 207 -15.52 17.77 -15.88
CA PHE A 207 -16.03 18.48 -17.05
C PHE A 207 -16.60 17.57 -18.16
N GLY A 208 -17.26 16.47 -17.77
CA GLY A 208 -17.84 15.49 -18.69
C GLY A 208 -16.92 14.34 -19.10
N TRP A 209 -15.63 14.39 -18.73
CA TRP A 209 -14.71 13.25 -18.89
C TRP A 209 -14.82 12.30 -17.71
N TYR A 210 -14.78 11.00 -17.96
CA TYR A 210 -14.71 10.01 -16.89
C TYR A 210 -13.33 10.08 -16.21
N PHE A 211 -13.34 9.86 -14.90
CA PHE A 211 -12.11 9.54 -14.17
C PHE A 211 -11.57 8.19 -14.65
N ASN A 212 -10.26 8.00 -14.53
CA ASN A 212 -9.57 6.80 -14.97
C ASN A 212 -9.74 5.66 -13.95
N THR A 213 -9.38 5.93 -12.69
CA THR A 213 -9.48 5.04 -11.54
C THR A 213 -9.55 5.93 -10.31
N VAL A 214 -10.72 6.23 -9.73
CA VAL A 214 -10.69 6.87 -8.40
C VAL A 214 -10.16 5.82 -7.42
N ASP A 215 -8.86 5.88 -7.15
CA ASP A 215 -8.07 4.83 -6.53
C ASP A 215 -8.17 5.00 -5.01
N ASP A 216 -7.26 5.77 -4.40
CA ASP A 216 -7.31 6.03 -2.96
C ASP A 216 -7.79 7.45 -2.62
N LEU A 217 -8.37 7.63 -1.43
CA LEU A 217 -8.90 8.92 -0.98
C LEU A 217 -8.85 9.12 0.53
N PHE A 218 -8.91 10.39 0.94
CA PHE A 218 -9.26 10.77 2.31
C PHE A 218 -10.19 11.99 2.32
N VAL A 219 -10.86 12.23 3.45
CA VAL A 219 -11.68 13.43 3.68
C VAL A 219 -10.96 14.30 4.71
N ASP A 220 -10.77 15.58 4.40
CA ASP A 220 -10.13 16.52 5.33
C ASP A 220 -11.13 17.08 6.36
N ALA A 221 -10.63 17.81 7.36
CA ALA A 221 -11.46 18.40 8.41
C ALA A 221 -12.47 19.47 7.92
N ARG A 222 -12.44 19.84 6.63
CA ARG A 222 -13.42 20.73 6.00
C ARG A 222 -14.47 19.97 5.19
N GLY A 223 -14.39 18.64 5.16
CA GLY A 223 -15.25 17.77 4.36
C GLY A 223 -14.86 17.70 2.88
N ASP A 224 -13.70 18.23 2.49
CA ASP A 224 -13.22 18.11 1.11
C ASP A 224 -12.55 16.74 0.92
N VAL A 225 -12.84 16.11 -0.22
CA VAL A 225 -12.31 14.80 -0.59
C VAL A 225 -11.05 14.98 -1.44
N TRP A 226 -9.95 14.37 -1.02
CA TRP A 226 -8.68 14.37 -1.73
C TRP A 226 -8.43 12.96 -2.26
N PHE A 227 -8.14 12.83 -3.56
CA PHE A 227 -8.09 11.51 -4.20
C PHE A 227 -7.09 11.44 -5.36
N THR A 228 -6.73 10.22 -5.72
CA THR A 228 -5.84 9.90 -6.84
C THR A 228 -6.61 9.25 -8.00
N ASP A 229 -6.10 9.44 -9.21
CA ASP A 229 -6.73 8.98 -10.45
C ASP A 229 -5.73 8.32 -11.42
N PRO A 230 -5.11 7.18 -11.07
CA PRO A 230 -4.22 6.43 -11.96
C PRO A 230 -4.97 5.71 -13.08
N ASP A 231 -4.22 5.06 -13.97
CA ASP A 231 -4.77 4.30 -15.09
C ASP A 231 -5.02 2.81 -14.76
N SER A 232 -4.97 2.43 -13.48
CA SER A 232 -4.93 1.03 -13.03
C SER A 232 -6.13 0.18 -13.44
N SER A 233 -7.33 0.76 -13.44
CA SER A 233 -8.55 0.07 -13.88
C SER A 233 -8.46 -0.40 -15.32
N TRP A 234 -7.79 0.37 -16.19
CA TRP A 234 -7.63 0.02 -17.60
C TRP A 234 -6.77 -1.23 -17.76
N PHE A 235 -5.57 -1.23 -17.16
CA PHE A 235 -4.66 -2.35 -17.33
C PHE A 235 -5.02 -3.57 -16.46
N ASN A 236 -5.86 -3.41 -15.44
CA ASN A 236 -6.43 -4.51 -14.66
C ASN A 236 -7.76 -5.05 -15.22
N ALA A 237 -8.20 -4.55 -16.39
CA ALA A 237 -9.47 -4.93 -17.03
C ALA A 237 -10.71 -4.74 -16.12
N LEU A 238 -10.69 -3.70 -15.29
CA LEU A 238 -11.82 -3.31 -14.42
C LEU A 238 -12.73 -2.29 -15.09
N THR A 239 -12.32 -1.71 -16.23
CA THR A 239 -13.11 -0.74 -16.99
C THR A 239 -13.15 -1.08 -18.48
N ASP A 240 -14.28 -0.78 -19.12
CA ASP A 240 -14.45 -0.86 -20.59
C ASP A 240 -14.12 0.46 -21.30
N THR A 241 -13.83 1.52 -20.54
CA THR A 241 -13.54 2.85 -21.08
C THR A 241 -12.04 3.13 -20.96
N PRO A 242 -11.33 3.39 -22.07
CA PRO A 242 -9.93 3.79 -22.01
C PRO A 242 -9.77 5.12 -21.26
N PRO A 243 -8.63 5.31 -20.54
CA PRO A 243 -8.33 6.57 -19.85
C PRO A 243 -8.53 7.79 -20.75
N GLN A 244 -9.28 8.77 -20.25
CA GLN A 244 -9.63 10.02 -20.95
C GLN A 244 -8.88 11.23 -20.36
N LEU A 245 -8.46 11.09 -19.10
CA LEU A 245 -7.71 12.07 -18.36
C LEU A 245 -6.25 11.60 -18.22
N ARG A 246 -5.36 12.53 -17.89
CA ARG A 246 -4.02 12.18 -17.43
C ARG A 246 -4.12 11.57 -16.05
N ALA A 247 -3.29 10.57 -15.75
CA ALA A 247 -3.08 10.13 -14.37
C ALA A 247 -2.65 11.31 -13.49
N GLN A 248 -3.50 11.69 -12.53
CA GLN A 248 -3.27 12.86 -11.68
C GLN A 248 -4.03 12.76 -10.36
N SER A 249 -3.82 13.71 -9.46
CA SER A 249 -4.50 13.79 -8.17
C SER A 249 -5.38 15.02 -8.09
N TYR A 250 -6.45 14.93 -7.32
CA TYR A 250 -7.47 15.97 -7.22
C TYR A 250 -7.89 16.24 -5.79
N ARG A 251 -8.52 17.39 -5.61
CA ARG A 251 -9.35 17.72 -4.46
C ARG A 251 -10.75 18.10 -4.94
N PHE A 252 -11.77 17.59 -4.29
CA PHE A 252 -13.16 17.87 -4.53
C PHE A 252 -13.82 18.45 -3.28
N ARG A 253 -14.57 19.55 -3.45
CA ARG A 253 -15.38 20.17 -2.41
C ARG A 253 -16.85 19.86 -2.64
N PRO A 254 -17.46 18.94 -1.85
CA PRO A 254 -18.87 18.60 -2.00
C PRO A 254 -19.82 19.79 -1.87
N SER A 255 -19.50 20.75 -1.00
CA SER A 255 -20.38 21.90 -0.71
C SER A 255 -20.54 22.90 -1.87
N THR A 256 -19.56 22.96 -2.79
CA THR A 256 -19.61 23.85 -3.96
C THR A 256 -19.59 23.10 -5.29
N GLY A 257 -19.31 21.80 -5.27
CA GLY A 257 -19.11 20.99 -6.49
C GLY A 257 -17.75 21.22 -7.16
N GLN A 258 -16.86 22.02 -6.57
CA GLN A 258 -15.61 22.41 -7.21
C GLN A 258 -14.55 21.30 -7.12
N VAL A 259 -13.90 21.01 -8.24
CA VAL A 259 -12.81 20.03 -8.35
C VAL A 259 -11.55 20.76 -8.81
N TRP A 260 -10.43 20.56 -8.11
CA TRP A 260 -9.11 21.08 -8.46
C TRP A 260 -8.15 19.92 -8.73
N VAL A 261 -7.31 20.08 -9.74
CA VAL A 261 -6.08 19.27 -9.86
C VAL A 261 -5.08 19.78 -8.84
N ILE A 262 -4.48 18.88 -8.07
CA ILE A 262 -3.52 19.21 -7.00
C ILE A 262 -2.10 18.73 -7.30
N ASP A 263 -1.94 17.71 -8.14
CA ASP A 263 -0.67 17.26 -8.71
C ASP A 263 -0.94 16.49 -10.01
N ASP A 264 -0.30 16.91 -11.10
CA ASP A 264 -0.35 16.26 -12.41
C ASP A 264 1.01 15.66 -12.81
N THR A 265 1.97 15.56 -11.90
CA THR A 265 3.36 15.22 -12.20
C THR A 265 3.74 13.78 -11.86
N LEU A 266 2.88 13.03 -11.17
CA LEU A 266 3.08 11.61 -10.84
C LEU A 266 2.73 10.72 -12.03
N GLY A 267 3.38 9.56 -12.13
CA GLY A 267 3.11 8.61 -13.22
C GLY A 267 1.85 7.79 -12.97
N GLN A 268 1.76 7.15 -11.80
CA GLN A 268 0.57 6.43 -11.34
C GLN A 268 0.31 6.78 -9.86
N PRO A 269 -0.38 7.89 -9.56
CA PRO A 269 -0.70 8.26 -8.18
C PRO A 269 -1.64 7.21 -7.58
N ASN A 270 -1.41 6.77 -6.35
CA ASN A 270 -2.18 5.67 -5.74
C ASN A 270 -2.56 6.04 -4.29
N GLY A 271 -1.98 5.45 -3.25
CA GLY A 271 -2.23 5.80 -1.85
C GLY A 271 -2.02 7.29 -1.56
N ILE A 272 -2.98 7.90 -0.87
CA ILE A 272 -2.95 9.32 -0.47
C ILE A 272 -3.40 9.49 0.99
N ALA A 273 -2.61 10.23 1.78
CA ALA A 273 -2.96 10.49 3.18
C ALA A 273 -2.44 11.84 3.68
N ILE A 274 -3.13 12.38 4.68
CA ILE A 274 -2.78 13.64 5.34
C ILE A 274 -2.15 13.39 6.71
N SER A 275 -1.14 14.18 7.07
CA SER A 275 -0.57 14.15 8.41
C SER A 275 -1.58 14.61 9.49
N PRO A 276 -1.49 14.15 10.75
CA PRO A 276 -2.42 14.54 11.82
C PRO A 276 -2.58 16.04 12.05
N ASN A 277 -1.54 16.84 11.75
CA ASN A 277 -1.58 18.30 11.89
C ASN A 277 -2.08 19.04 10.64
N GLY A 278 -2.50 18.31 9.60
CA GLY A 278 -3.03 18.85 8.34
C GLY A 278 -2.01 19.54 7.43
N LYS A 279 -0.71 19.56 7.79
CA LYS A 279 0.30 20.36 7.07
C LYS A 279 0.97 19.65 5.91
N ASN A 280 0.97 18.32 5.92
CA ASN A 280 1.62 17.51 4.90
C ASN A 280 0.65 16.52 4.30
N ILE A 281 0.73 16.33 2.99
CA ILE A 281 0.09 15.24 2.27
C ILE A 281 1.18 14.34 1.70
N TYR A 282 0.92 13.04 1.72
CA TYR A 282 1.76 12.01 1.14
C TYR A 282 1.00 11.35 0.00
N ILE A 283 1.65 11.14 -1.14
CA ILE A 283 1.08 10.44 -2.30
C ILE A 283 2.10 9.42 -2.80
N SER A 284 1.72 8.16 -2.96
CA SER A 284 2.54 7.16 -3.62
C SER A 284 2.45 7.26 -5.14
N ASP A 285 3.60 7.11 -5.82
CA ASP A 285 3.72 6.92 -7.26
C ASP A 285 4.11 5.48 -7.54
N THR A 286 3.22 4.74 -8.21
CA THR A 286 3.36 3.31 -8.50
C THR A 286 3.71 3.04 -9.96
N ALA A 287 4.25 4.03 -10.69
CA ALA A 287 4.59 3.92 -12.12
C ALA A 287 5.62 2.82 -12.48
N SER A 288 6.21 2.13 -11.52
CA SER A 288 6.89 0.86 -11.78
C SER A 288 5.94 -0.24 -12.26
N VAL A 289 4.62 -0.11 -12.02
CA VAL A 289 3.56 -0.93 -12.62
C VAL A 289 2.81 -0.06 -13.61
N ASN A 290 2.88 -0.40 -14.90
CA ASN A 290 2.29 0.42 -15.96
C ASN A 290 1.71 -0.44 -17.08
N GLY A 291 0.65 0.03 -17.72
CA GLY A 291 -0.01 -0.64 -18.85
C GLY A 291 0.09 0.14 -20.16
N VAL A 292 -0.27 -0.51 -21.27
CA VAL A 292 -0.37 0.15 -22.57
C VAL A 292 -1.71 0.86 -22.67
N ILE A 293 -1.67 2.17 -22.86
CA ILE A 293 -2.86 2.99 -23.16
C ILE A 293 -2.83 3.28 -24.66
N SER A 294 -3.73 2.65 -25.40
CA SER A 294 -3.84 2.88 -26.84
C SER A 294 -5.28 2.86 -27.30
N SER A 295 -5.74 3.99 -27.84
CA SER A 295 -7.02 4.09 -28.53
C SER A 295 -7.07 3.25 -29.82
N ALA A 296 -5.90 2.94 -30.40
CA ALA A 296 -5.81 2.06 -31.57
C ALA A 296 -5.94 0.57 -31.21
N TYR A 297 -5.74 0.22 -29.93
CA TYR A 297 -5.81 -1.16 -29.43
C TYR A 297 -6.56 -1.22 -28.09
N PRO A 298 -7.89 -1.03 -28.10
CA PRO A 298 -8.71 -0.90 -26.88
C PRO A 298 -8.84 -2.19 -26.06
N ASN A 299 -8.21 -3.29 -26.47
CA ASN A 299 -8.28 -4.59 -25.77
C ASN A 299 -6.92 -5.02 -25.20
N ILE A 300 -5.97 -4.09 -25.06
CA ILE A 300 -4.68 -4.39 -24.41
C ILE A 300 -4.82 -4.10 -22.92
N HIS A 301 -5.16 -5.15 -22.18
CA HIS A 301 -5.09 -5.16 -20.72
C HIS A 301 -3.82 -5.89 -20.27
N GLY A 302 -3.28 -5.47 -19.14
CA GLY A 302 -2.06 -6.03 -18.57
C GLY A 302 -1.08 -4.93 -18.15
N SER A 303 -0.39 -5.18 -17.05
CA SER A 303 0.66 -4.33 -16.53
C SER A 303 2.04 -4.96 -16.71
N ALA A 304 3.04 -4.12 -16.94
CA ALA A 304 4.45 -4.47 -16.93
C ALA A 304 5.12 -3.89 -15.69
N TRP A 305 6.14 -4.59 -15.21
CA TRP A 305 6.98 -4.12 -14.13
C TRP A 305 8.28 -3.49 -14.65
N ASN A 306 8.63 -2.31 -14.15
CA ASN A 306 9.91 -1.64 -14.37
C ASN A 306 10.57 -1.27 -13.02
N GLN A 307 11.58 -2.05 -12.65
CA GLN A 307 12.35 -1.90 -11.41
C GLN A 307 13.05 -0.53 -11.24
N THR A 308 13.22 0.23 -12.31
CA THR A 308 13.91 1.54 -12.29
C THR A 308 12.97 2.74 -12.41
N ALA A 309 11.67 2.49 -12.63
CA ALA A 309 10.65 3.54 -12.63
C ALA A 309 10.21 3.91 -11.20
N ALA A 310 9.26 4.85 -11.07
CA ALA A 310 8.84 5.35 -9.76
C ALA A 310 8.05 4.28 -8.98
N HIS A 311 8.51 4.00 -7.77
CA HIS A 311 7.81 3.28 -6.70
C HIS A 311 8.10 4.02 -5.40
N THR A 312 7.65 5.27 -5.38
CA THR A 312 8.12 6.30 -4.46
C THR A 312 6.95 7.02 -3.83
N ILE A 313 6.97 7.17 -2.51
CA ILE A 313 6.10 8.10 -1.80
C ILE A 313 6.72 9.48 -1.90
N TYR A 314 5.92 10.47 -2.29
CA TYR A 314 6.25 11.88 -2.26
C TYR A 314 5.54 12.58 -1.11
N LYS A 315 6.19 13.58 -0.54
CA LYS A 315 5.65 14.47 0.50
C LYS A 315 5.44 15.86 -0.07
N TYR A 316 4.35 16.48 0.33
CA TYR A 316 3.95 17.83 -0.08
C TYR A 316 3.61 18.64 1.16
N ASP A 317 3.84 19.95 1.08
CA ASP A 317 3.28 20.88 2.05
C ASP A 317 1.91 21.35 1.54
N VAL A 318 0.93 21.39 2.44
CA VAL A 318 -0.41 21.89 2.14
C VAL A 318 -0.40 23.41 2.23
N LEU A 319 -0.58 24.09 1.09
CA LEU A 319 -0.82 25.53 1.07
C LEU A 319 -2.32 25.78 1.08
N ASP A 320 -2.84 26.18 2.24
CA ASP A 320 -4.24 26.54 2.40
C ASP A 320 -4.46 28.05 2.17
N ALA A 321 -4.29 28.48 0.93
CA ALA A 321 -4.71 29.83 0.53
C ALA A 321 -6.23 29.83 0.35
N GLU A 322 -6.93 30.84 0.88
CA GLU A 322 -8.40 30.98 0.97
C GLU A 322 -9.21 30.74 -0.34
N THR A 323 -8.56 30.49 -1.48
CA THR A 323 -9.19 30.33 -2.80
C THR A 323 -8.77 29.11 -3.61
N ALA A 324 -7.67 28.42 -3.28
CA ALA A 324 -7.28 27.18 -3.95
C ALA A 324 -6.23 26.44 -3.10
N PRO A 325 -6.45 25.18 -2.75
CA PRO A 325 -5.47 24.39 -2.03
C PRO A 325 -4.48 23.80 -3.02
N SER A 326 -3.24 24.29 -2.95
CA SER A 326 -2.15 23.78 -3.77
C SER A 326 -1.25 22.90 -2.93
N LEU A 327 -0.79 21.80 -3.52
CA LEU A 327 0.35 21.08 -3.00
C LEU A 327 1.62 21.77 -3.48
N ILE A 328 2.50 22.11 -2.56
CA ILE A 328 3.79 22.73 -2.87
C ILE A 328 4.93 21.92 -2.27
N ASN A 329 6.16 22.24 -2.67
CA ASN A 329 7.38 21.60 -2.15
C ASN A 329 7.37 20.06 -2.27
N LYS A 330 6.88 19.54 -3.40
CA LYS A 330 6.97 18.11 -3.75
C LYS A 330 8.41 17.63 -3.56
N ARG A 331 8.59 16.58 -2.76
CA ARG A 331 9.90 15.98 -2.50
C ARG A 331 9.77 14.47 -2.30
N PRO A 332 10.74 13.67 -2.78
CA PRO A 332 10.79 12.25 -2.46
C PRO A 332 10.80 12.07 -0.94
N PHE A 333 10.03 11.09 -0.47
CA PHE A 333 9.92 10.76 0.95
C PHE A 333 10.45 9.35 1.19
N TYR A 334 9.97 8.37 0.42
CA TYR A 334 10.42 6.98 0.57
C TYR A 334 10.40 6.26 -0.77
N TYR A 335 11.47 5.56 -1.09
CA TYR A 335 11.56 4.67 -2.26
C TYR A 335 11.47 3.23 -1.76
N SER A 336 10.43 2.50 -2.18
CA SER A 336 10.18 1.17 -1.64
C SER A 336 11.33 0.21 -1.96
N GLN A 337 11.74 -0.59 -0.98
CA GLN A 337 12.70 -1.68 -1.21
C GLN A 337 12.06 -2.90 -1.87
N GLU A 338 10.73 -2.99 -1.87
CA GLU A 338 9.94 -4.11 -2.37
C GLU A 338 8.70 -3.64 -3.13
N TRP A 339 8.61 -3.99 -4.40
CA TRP A 339 7.46 -3.67 -5.27
C TRP A 339 7.09 -2.17 -5.23
N VAL A 340 5.81 -1.84 -5.34
CA VAL A 340 5.30 -0.46 -5.20
C VAL A 340 4.76 -0.18 -3.81
N PRO A 341 4.89 1.06 -3.29
CA PRO A 341 4.09 1.54 -2.17
C PRO A 341 2.64 1.76 -2.66
N ASP A 342 1.72 0.90 -2.26
CA ASP A 342 0.31 0.92 -2.68
C ASP A 342 -0.51 1.81 -1.72
N GLY A 343 -1.55 1.26 -1.08
CA GLY A 343 -2.32 1.95 -0.05
C GLY A 343 -1.44 2.48 1.09
N LEU A 344 -1.67 3.74 1.48
CA LEU A 344 -0.89 4.46 2.48
C LEU A 344 -1.79 5.22 3.46
N LYS A 345 -1.38 5.23 4.73
CA LYS A 345 -2.05 5.97 5.82
C LYS A 345 -1.02 6.56 6.77
N VAL A 346 -1.42 7.53 7.60
CA VAL A 346 -0.57 8.13 8.63
C VAL A 346 -1.09 7.74 10.01
N ALA A 347 -0.20 7.30 10.89
CA ALA A 347 -0.48 7.00 12.28
C ALA A 347 -0.73 8.29 13.10
N ALA A 348 -1.38 8.18 14.26
CA ALA A 348 -1.74 9.33 15.10
C ALA A 348 -0.52 10.17 15.54
N ASN A 349 0.64 9.55 15.66
CA ASN A 349 1.92 10.19 16.01
C ASN A 349 2.76 10.61 14.79
N GLY A 350 2.23 10.47 13.57
CA GLY A 350 2.84 10.97 12.34
C GLY A 350 3.77 10.02 11.60
N PHE A 351 3.94 8.75 12.05
CA PHE A 351 4.58 7.73 11.21
C PHE A 351 3.72 7.47 9.98
N VAL A 352 4.36 7.33 8.83
CA VAL A 352 3.69 6.99 7.57
C VAL A 352 3.79 5.49 7.38
N VAL A 353 2.68 4.85 7.00
CA VAL A 353 2.59 3.40 6.81
C VAL A 353 2.14 3.13 5.38
N THR A 354 2.71 2.13 4.72
CA THR A 354 2.36 1.78 3.33
C THR A 354 2.38 0.27 3.12
N GLY A 355 1.44 -0.25 2.34
CA GLY A 355 1.59 -1.57 1.73
C GLY A 355 2.74 -1.51 0.73
N ALA A 356 3.65 -2.48 0.77
CA ALA A 356 4.82 -2.51 -0.09
C ALA A 356 5.23 -3.95 -0.37
N GLY A 357 4.80 -4.51 -1.51
CA GLY A 357 5.08 -5.90 -1.87
C GLY A 357 4.53 -6.87 -0.81
N LYS A 358 5.36 -7.79 -0.33
CA LYS A 358 4.97 -8.79 0.68
C LYS A 358 5.06 -8.28 2.12
N GLY A 359 4.40 -7.16 2.39
CA GLY A 359 4.38 -6.59 3.73
C GLY A 359 3.95 -5.14 3.79
N VAL A 360 4.10 -4.59 4.98
CA VAL A 360 3.81 -3.19 5.31
C VAL A 360 5.06 -2.55 5.87
N ASP A 361 5.42 -1.38 5.35
CA ASP A 361 6.56 -0.58 5.80
C ASP A 361 6.07 0.59 6.67
N VAL A 362 6.78 0.84 7.77
CA VAL A 362 6.55 1.97 8.69
C VAL A 362 7.72 2.93 8.58
N LEU A 363 7.42 4.20 8.34
CA LEU A 363 8.37 5.26 8.00
C LEU A 363 8.28 6.40 9.01
N ASP A 364 9.44 6.89 9.46
CA ASP A 364 9.47 8.06 10.34
C ASP A 364 9.20 9.38 9.59
N CYS A 365 9.22 10.50 10.32
CA CYS A 365 8.93 11.83 9.75
C CYS A 365 9.91 12.29 8.65
N THR A 366 11.06 11.62 8.51
CA THR A 366 12.09 11.87 7.49
C THR A 366 11.90 10.98 6.26
N GLY A 367 11.07 9.94 6.35
CA GLY A 367 10.90 8.92 5.31
C GLY A 367 11.85 7.74 5.46
N SER A 368 12.55 7.64 6.59
CA SER A 368 13.43 6.51 6.88
C SER A 368 12.60 5.29 7.29
N LEU A 369 12.95 4.11 6.76
CA LEU A 369 12.32 2.84 7.13
C LEU A 369 12.64 2.49 8.58
N VAL A 370 11.60 2.37 9.41
CA VAL A 370 11.73 2.06 10.84
C VAL A 370 11.57 0.56 11.06
N LEU A 371 10.50 -0.02 10.52
CA LEU A 371 10.25 -1.45 10.57
C LEU A 371 9.38 -1.88 9.40
N ARG A 372 9.38 -3.18 9.14
CA ARG A 372 8.53 -3.88 8.19
C ARG A 372 7.80 -5.03 8.88
N VAL A 373 6.51 -5.16 8.61
CA VAL A 373 5.74 -6.38 8.88
C VAL A 373 5.72 -7.22 7.60
N GLN A 374 6.27 -8.44 7.65
CA GLN A 374 6.37 -9.34 6.50
C GLN A 374 5.20 -10.32 6.44
N THR A 375 4.72 -10.56 5.22
CA THR A 375 3.64 -11.49 4.88
C THR A 375 4.08 -12.51 3.84
N ASP A 376 3.28 -13.56 3.67
CA ASP A 376 3.44 -14.54 2.59
C ASP A 376 2.76 -14.10 1.26
N TYR A 377 1.87 -13.11 1.34
CA TYR A 377 1.10 -12.52 0.24
C TYR A 377 1.44 -11.05 -0.02
N VAL A 378 1.09 -10.52 -1.19
CA VAL A 378 1.27 -9.07 -1.49
C VAL A 378 0.18 -8.29 -0.76
N VAL A 379 0.56 -7.28 0.02
CA VAL A 379 -0.35 -6.39 0.72
C VAL A 379 -0.65 -5.19 -0.17
N GLN A 380 -1.93 -4.92 -0.41
CA GLN A 380 -2.36 -3.72 -1.15
C GLN A 380 -2.71 -2.60 -0.18
N ASN A 381 -3.51 -2.90 0.85
CA ASN A 381 -3.97 -1.88 1.79
C ASN A 381 -4.15 -2.45 3.20
N PHE A 382 -4.52 -1.57 4.13
CA PHE A 382 -4.68 -1.88 5.55
C PHE A 382 -5.53 -0.83 6.28
N ALA A 383 -6.00 -1.15 7.48
CA ALA A 383 -6.69 -0.22 8.38
C ALA A 383 -6.39 -0.52 9.85
N TRP A 384 -6.43 0.52 10.69
CA TRP A 384 -6.52 0.34 12.14
C TRP A 384 -7.97 0.19 12.56
N VAL A 385 -8.22 -0.68 13.54
CA VAL A 385 -9.54 -1.00 14.08
C VAL A 385 -9.53 -1.01 15.61
N GLY A 386 -10.72 -1.13 16.19
CA GLY A 386 -10.95 -1.15 17.63
C GLY A 386 -11.04 0.25 18.23
N GLU A 387 -11.53 0.33 19.47
CA GLU A 387 -11.82 1.59 20.18
C GLU A 387 -10.63 2.55 20.22
N ASN A 388 -9.41 2.03 20.37
CA ASN A 388 -8.18 2.82 20.43
C ASN A 388 -7.39 2.85 19.12
N LEU A 389 -7.88 2.23 18.03
CA LEU A 389 -7.17 2.13 16.74
C LEU A 389 -5.76 1.53 16.88
N THR A 390 -5.58 0.51 17.72
CA THR A 390 -4.28 -0.15 17.95
C THR A 390 -4.19 -1.56 17.35
N GLU A 391 -5.32 -2.13 16.93
CA GLU A 391 -5.33 -3.38 16.18
C GLU A 391 -5.24 -3.04 14.68
N PHE A 392 -4.32 -3.70 13.97
CA PHE A 392 -4.01 -3.37 12.59
C PHE A 392 -4.34 -4.54 11.67
N TRP A 393 -5.17 -4.30 10.67
CA TRP A 393 -5.59 -5.29 9.70
C TRP A 393 -5.01 -4.93 8.34
N LEU A 394 -4.37 -5.89 7.69
CA LEU A 394 -3.80 -5.75 6.36
C LEU A 394 -4.37 -6.81 5.43
N MET A 395 -4.48 -6.48 4.16
CA MET A 395 -5.12 -7.34 3.17
C MET A 395 -4.46 -7.22 1.81
N GLY A 396 -4.60 -8.30 1.06
CA GLY A 396 -4.30 -8.28 -0.35
C GLY A 396 -4.48 -9.64 -1.01
N GLN A 397 -3.71 -9.88 -2.07
CA GLN A 397 -3.81 -11.08 -2.91
C GLN A 397 -3.46 -12.36 -2.16
N GLY A 398 -4.49 -13.06 -1.67
CA GLY A 398 -4.34 -14.36 -1.01
C GLY A 398 -4.34 -14.32 0.53
N GLY A 399 -4.57 -13.17 1.15
CA GLY A 399 -4.60 -13.09 2.61
C GLY A 399 -5.24 -11.84 3.21
N ILE A 400 -5.82 -12.02 4.39
CA ILE A 400 -6.17 -10.96 5.33
C ILE A 400 -5.52 -11.32 6.67
N SER A 401 -4.69 -10.44 7.20
CA SER A 401 -3.95 -10.66 8.44
C SER A 401 -4.24 -9.57 9.48
N ARG A 402 -4.05 -9.95 10.73
CA ARG A 402 -4.14 -9.09 11.91
C ARG A 402 -2.76 -8.95 12.55
N VAL A 403 -2.43 -7.73 12.95
CA VAL A 403 -1.22 -7.35 13.69
C VAL A 403 -1.64 -6.64 14.97
N ARG A 404 -0.99 -7.00 16.09
CA ARG A 404 -1.07 -6.24 17.33
C ARG A 404 0.28 -5.64 17.64
N TRP A 405 0.28 -4.35 17.90
CA TRP A 405 1.45 -3.51 18.16
C TRP A 405 1.00 -2.23 18.88
N ASN A 406 1.93 -1.32 19.18
CA ASN A 406 1.65 -0.05 19.85
C ASN A 406 1.42 1.12 18.88
N LEU A 407 1.46 0.89 17.55
CA LEU A 407 1.20 1.97 16.59
C LEU A 407 -0.30 2.26 16.51
N GLN A 408 -0.70 3.41 17.04
CA GLN A 408 -2.07 3.89 16.96
C GLN A 408 -2.37 4.55 15.61
N GLY A 409 -3.48 4.16 14.97
CA GLY A 409 -4.00 4.80 13.77
C GLY A 409 -4.55 6.20 14.03
N GLN A 410 -4.50 7.05 13.02
CA GLN A 410 -5.13 8.37 13.08
C GLN A 410 -6.67 8.24 13.06
N ASP A 411 -7.36 8.97 13.93
CA ASP A 411 -8.81 9.11 13.88
C ASP A 411 -9.21 10.07 12.75
N LEU A 412 -9.93 9.56 11.76
CA LEU A 412 -10.42 10.30 10.59
C LEU A 412 -11.97 10.42 10.58
N THR A 413 -12.62 10.04 11.67
CA THR A 413 -14.08 9.91 11.73
C THR A 413 -14.85 11.23 11.69
N LYS A 414 -14.16 12.36 11.93
CA LYS A 414 -14.77 13.69 12.12
C LYS A 414 -14.22 14.75 11.19
#